data_AF-A0A2P2KV35-F1
#
_entry.id   AF-A0A2P2KV35-F1
#
_cell.length_a   1.000
_cell.length_b   1.000
_cell.length_c   1.000
_cell.angle_alpha   90.00
_cell.angle_beta   90.00
_cell.angle_gamma   90.00
#
_symmetry.space_group_name_H-M   'P 1'
#
loop_
_entity.id
_entity.type
_entity.pdbx_description
1 polymer ?
#
loop_
_entity_poly.entity_id
_entity_poly.type
_entity_poly.pdbx_seq_one_letter_code
_entity_poly.pdbx_strand_id
1 'polypeptide(L)'
;MDPETALELVKRGAALLLLDVPQHTLIGIDTQVFTVGPLFKGMKMIPPGPHFVYYSSCSRHGNEFSPIIGFFIDVGHSEVIVRQWDQQEEQLIKVSEEEEERYCQMVKSLEFDQHLGPYNLSQYGEWKYLSSYLGKSIIERIGNLSSSCDQHFHALVIIRWFFSLLPL
;
A
#
# COMPACT_ATOMS: atom_id res chain seq x y z
N MET A 1 11.43 17.29 -11.40
CA MET A 1 10.57 16.63 -12.39
C MET A 1 9.69 17.69 -13.00
N ASP A 2 9.67 17.80 -14.32
CA ASP A 2 8.78 18.73 -15.01
C ASP A 2 7.33 18.20 -15.03
N PRO A 3 6.33 19.07 -15.28
CA PRO A 3 4.91 18.68 -15.24
C PRO A 3 4.51 17.61 -16.26
N GLU A 4 5.13 17.58 -17.44
CA GLU A 4 4.79 16.60 -18.49
C GLU A 4 5.23 15.20 -18.08
N THR A 5 6.48 15.08 -17.60
CA THR A 5 6.99 13.84 -17.01
C THR A 5 6.15 13.37 -15.83
N ALA A 6 5.74 14.29 -14.95
CA ALA A 6 4.89 13.95 -13.81
C ALA A 6 3.53 13.39 -14.27
N LEU A 7 2.88 14.03 -15.22
CA LEU A 7 1.61 13.57 -15.76
C LEU A 7 1.74 12.19 -16.43
N GLU A 8 2.83 11.95 -17.16
CA GLU A 8 3.10 10.64 -17.76
C GLU A 8 3.26 9.55 -16.71
N LEU A 9 3.96 9.84 -15.59
CA LEU A 9 4.09 8.92 -14.47
C LEU A 9 2.78 8.65 -13.76
N VAL A 10 1.89 9.65 -13.60
CA VAL A 10 0.54 9.42 -13.08
C VAL A 10 -0.24 8.48 -14.00
N LYS A 11 -0.14 8.67 -15.32
CA LYS A 11 -0.89 7.86 -16.29
C LYS A 11 -0.37 6.43 -16.39
N ARG A 12 0.95 6.22 -16.31
CA ARG A 12 1.59 4.90 -16.52
C ARG A 12 1.82 4.12 -15.24
N GLY A 13 2.03 4.81 -14.12
CA GLY A 13 2.19 4.19 -12.80
C GLY A 13 0.86 3.69 -12.27
N ALA A 14 0.94 2.75 -11.33
CA ALA A 14 -0.21 2.31 -10.57
C ALA A 14 -0.60 3.35 -9.50
N ALA A 15 -1.80 3.18 -8.97
CA ALA A 15 -2.33 3.95 -7.86
C ALA A 15 -2.91 3.03 -6.78
N LEU A 16 -2.77 3.46 -5.53
CA LEU A 16 -3.38 2.85 -4.36
C LEU A 16 -4.33 3.88 -3.76
N LEU A 17 -5.63 3.60 -3.79
CA LEU A 17 -6.67 4.41 -3.17
C LEU A 17 -7.11 3.76 -1.85
N LEU A 18 -7.01 4.52 -0.77
CA LEU A 18 -7.37 4.13 0.59
C LEU A 18 -8.53 5.00 1.07
N LEU A 19 -9.69 4.38 1.28
CA LEU A 19 -10.92 5.04 1.67
C LEU A 19 -11.10 5.00 3.18
N ASP A 20 -11.57 6.12 3.73
CA ASP A 20 -12.01 6.27 5.12
C ASP A 20 -10.98 5.91 6.20
N VAL A 21 -9.70 5.93 5.85
CA VAL A 21 -8.61 5.74 6.81
C VAL A 21 -8.63 6.90 7.82
N PRO A 22 -8.64 6.62 9.14
CA PRO A 22 -8.62 7.66 10.16
C PRO A 22 -7.37 8.55 10.04
N GLN A 23 -7.54 9.85 10.34
CA GLN A 23 -6.40 10.75 10.46
C GLN A 23 -5.44 10.27 11.55
N HIS A 24 -4.17 10.59 11.37
CA HIS A 24 -3.05 10.18 12.21
C HIS A 24 -2.64 8.71 12.11
N THR A 25 -3.42 7.84 11.45
CA THR A 25 -2.99 6.46 11.14
C THR A 25 -1.65 6.49 10.40
N LEU A 26 -0.72 5.63 10.82
CA LEU A 26 0.53 5.42 10.10
C LEU A 26 0.25 4.43 8.97
N ILE A 27 0.57 4.83 7.74
CA ILE A 27 0.55 3.99 6.56
C ILE A 27 1.96 3.96 5.98
N GLY A 28 2.39 2.81 5.49
CA GLY A 28 3.59 2.67 4.72
C GLY A 28 3.36 1.89 3.43
N ILE A 29 4.20 2.19 2.45
CA ILE A 29 4.38 1.40 1.23
C ILE A 29 5.89 1.19 1.06
N ASP A 30 6.31 -0.06 1.05
CA ASP A 30 7.71 -0.46 0.98
C ASP A 30 8.55 0.15 2.12
N THR A 31 9.54 0.98 1.79
CA THR A 31 10.39 1.68 2.77
C THR A 31 9.86 3.07 3.13
N GLN A 32 8.72 3.49 2.56
CA GLN A 32 8.10 4.80 2.80
C GLN A 32 7.03 4.71 3.86
N VAL A 33 7.03 5.63 4.83
CA VAL A 33 6.02 5.74 5.88
C VAL A 33 5.51 7.18 5.94
N PHE A 34 4.20 7.34 6.10
CA PHE A 34 3.54 8.63 6.23
C PHE A 34 2.37 8.54 7.21
N THR A 35 2.00 9.70 7.73
CA THR A 35 0.85 9.87 8.61
C THR A 35 -0.33 10.39 7.79
N VAL A 36 -1.49 9.75 7.93
CA VAL A 36 -2.71 10.15 7.22
C VAL A 36 -3.16 11.54 7.66
N GLY A 37 -3.14 12.47 6.71
CA GLY A 37 -3.70 13.81 6.87
C GLY A 37 -5.15 13.91 6.39
N PRO A 38 -5.80 15.08 6.54
CA PRO A 38 -7.23 15.26 6.26
C PRO A 38 -7.64 15.03 4.79
N LEU A 39 -6.72 15.22 3.85
CA LEU A 39 -6.97 15.05 2.41
C LEU A 39 -6.33 13.79 1.84
N PHE A 40 -5.53 13.08 2.63
CA PHE A 40 -4.76 11.95 2.14
C PHE A 40 -5.67 10.76 1.88
N LYS A 41 -5.64 10.22 0.65
CA LYS A 41 -6.40 9.04 0.25
C LYS A 41 -5.54 7.99 -0.44
N GLY A 42 -4.21 8.06 -0.33
CA GLY A 42 -3.31 7.03 -0.86
C GLY A 42 -2.21 7.58 -1.77
N MET A 43 -1.75 6.75 -2.70
CA MET A 43 -0.51 6.96 -3.45
C MET A 43 -0.72 6.82 -4.96
N LYS A 44 0.01 7.60 -5.76
CA LYS A 44 0.06 7.52 -7.23
C LYS A 44 1.50 7.39 -7.72
N MET A 45 1.67 7.10 -9.02
CA MET A 45 2.98 6.89 -9.65
C MET A 45 3.74 5.67 -9.09
N ILE A 46 3.03 4.68 -8.54
CA ILE A 46 3.65 3.45 -8.03
C ILE A 46 4.22 2.68 -9.23
N PRO A 47 5.52 2.35 -9.25
CA PRO A 47 6.08 1.55 -10.33
C PRO A 47 5.42 0.16 -10.42
N PRO A 48 5.41 -0.49 -11.60
CA PRO A 48 4.93 -1.86 -11.68
C PRO A 48 5.79 -2.85 -10.89
N GLY A 49 5.14 -3.91 -10.43
CA GLY A 49 5.74 -5.01 -9.70
C GLY A 49 5.20 -5.15 -8.27
N PRO A 50 5.90 -5.92 -7.42
CA PRO A 50 5.46 -6.19 -6.07
C PRO A 50 5.71 -4.99 -5.15
N HIS A 51 4.76 -4.70 -4.28
CA HIS A 51 4.83 -3.69 -3.24
C HIS A 51 4.24 -4.22 -1.94
N PHE A 52 4.75 -3.75 -0.81
CA PHE A 52 4.22 -4.12 0.50
C PHE A 52 3.56 -2.91 1.15
N VAL A 53 2.25 -2.98 1.34
CA VAL A 53 1.47 -1.94 2.02
C VAL A 53 1.26 -2.37 3.46
N TYR A 54 1.51 -1.48 4.41
CA TYR A 54 1.31 -1.76 5.83
C TYR A 54 0.80 -0.53 6.57
N TYR A 55 0.23 -0.76 7.74
CA TYR A 55 -0.33 0.29 8.55
C TYR A 55 -0.37 -0.09 10.03
N SER A 56 -0.48 0.92 10.87
CA SER A 56 -0.68 0.78 12.30
C SER A 56 -1.70 1.82 12.75
N SER A 57 -2.78 1.33 13.35
CA SER A 57 -3.82 2.16 13.97
C SER A 57 -3.21 3.01 15.09
N CYS A 58 -3.57 4.28 15.19
CA CYS A 58 -3.17 5.07 16.36
C CYS A 58 -3.93 4.59 17.59
N SER A 59 -3.21 4.02 18.57
CA SER A 59 -3.79 3.74 19.87
C SER A 59 -4.32 5.03 20.51
N ARG A 60 -5.61 5.04 20.87
CA ARG A 60 -6.26 6.15 21.60
C ARG A 60 -5.73 6.30 23.03
N HIS A 61 -5.00 5.31 23.54
CA HIS A 61 -4.44 5.26 24.89
C HIS A 61 -2.95 4.96 24.78
N GLY A 62 -2.12 6.02 24.80
CA GLY A 62 -0.71 6.05 24.38
C GLY A 62 0.32 5.11 25.04
N ASN A 63 -0.06 3.94 25.53
CA ASN A 63 0.79 2.90 26.10
C ASN A 63 0.69 1.52 25.40
N GLU A 64 -0.14 1.35 24.37
CA GLU A 64 -0.23 0.08 23.63
C GLU A 64 0.31 0.24 22.20
N PHE A 65 1.27 -0.60 21.84
CA PHE A 65 1.75 -0.73 20.46
C PHE A 65 0.66 -1.40 19.62
N SER A 66 -0.01 -0.63 18.77
CA SER A 66 -0.91 -1.22 17.78
C SER A 66 -0.12 -2.11 16.83
N PRO A 67 -0.58 -3.35 16.57
CA PRO A 67 0.11 -4.24 15.64
C PRO A 67 0.22 -3.59 14.26
N ILE A 68 1.37 -3.79 13.59
CA ILE A 68 1.50 -3.42 12.19
C ILE A 68 0.88 -4.54 11.37
N ILE A 69 -0.16 -4.19 10.61
CA ILE A 69 -0.84 -5.07 9.66
C ILE A 69 -0.36 -4.69 8.26
N GLY A 70 -0.21 -5.67 7.37
CA GLY A 70 0.16 -5.37 5.99
C GLY A 70 -0.16 -6.48 5.02
N PHE A 71 -0.16 -6.14 3.75
CA PHE A 71 -0.45 -7.03 2.64
C PHE A 71 0.41 -6.67 1.42
N PHE A 72 0.66 -7.66 0.58
CA PHE A 72 1.32 -7.45 -0.70
C PHE A 72 0.31 -7.06 -1.78
N ILE A 73 0.75 -6.20 -2.69
CA ILE A 73 0.11 -5.96 -3.98
C ILE A 73 1.16 -6.24 -5.06
N ASP A 74 0.74 -6.79 -6.20
CA ASP A 74 1.58 -6.96 -7.39
C ASP A 74 0.85 -6.26 -8.52
N VAL A 75 1.33 -5.07 -8.89
CA VAL A 75 0.58 -4.13 -9.74
C VAL A 75 1.20 -4.00 -11.12
N GLY A 76 0.35 -3.96 -12.14
CA GLY A 76 0.71 -3.64 -13.51
C GLY A 76 0.74 -2.14 -13.80
N HIS A 77 0.97 -1.81 -15.06
CA HIS A 77 0.86 -0.43 -15.55
C HIS A 77 -0.57 0.09 -15.43
N SER A 78 -0.71 1.32 -14.94
CA SER A 78 -1.99 2.04 -14.84
C SER A 78 -3.07 1.30 -14.02
N GLU A 79 -2.67 0.33 -13.20
CA GLU A 79 -3.55 -0.42 -12.32
C GLU A 79 -3.93 0.43 -11.11
N VAL A 80 -5.16 0.26 -10.63
CA VAL A 80 -5.67 0.99 -9.46
C VAL A 80 -6.12 -0.06 -8.45
N ILE A 81 -5.54 -0.01 -7.25
CA ILE A 81 -5.96 -0.85 -6.13
C ILE A 81 -6.79 -0.01 -5.18
N VAL A 82 -8.00 -0.48 -4.85
CA VAL A 82 -8.91 0.20 -3.93
C VAL A 82 -9.06 -0.60 -2.65
N ARG A 83 -8.86 0.04 -1.50
CA ARG A 83 -9.12 -0.54 -0.17
C ARG A 83 -9.90 0.45 0.67
N GLN A 84 -10.78 -0.08 1.53
CA GLN A 84 -11.55 0.72 2.47
C GLN A 84 -11.22 0.31 3.89
N TRP A 85 -11.15 1.30 4.77
CA TRP A 85 -10.99 1.07 6.19
C TRP A 85 -12.29 0.53 6.80
N ASP A 86 -12.24 -0.66 7.36
CA ASP A 86 -13.25 -1.17 8.27
C ASP A 86 -12.96 -0.67 9.68
N GLN A 87 -13.91 0.08 10.25
CA GLN A 87 -13.74 0.70 11.56
C GLN A 87 -13.84 -0.31 12.72
N GLN A 88 -14.56 -1.42 12.54
CA GLN A 88 -14.75 -2.41 13.60
C GLN A 88 -13.50 -3.28 13.75
N GLU A 89 -12.95 -3.71 12.62
CA GLU A 89 -11.78 -4.58 12.55
C GLU A 89 -10.46 -3.80 12.53
N GLU A 90 -10.52 -2.47 12.41
CA GLU A 90 -9.38 -1.56 12.24
C GLU A 90 -8.46 -2.02 11.08
N GLN A 91 -9.05 -2.35 9.94
CA GLN A 91 -8.36 -3.01 8.83
C GLN A 91 -8.71 -2.44 7.46
N LEU A 92 -7.77 -2.54 6.52
CA LEU A 92 -8.00 -2.24 5.11
C LEU A 92 -8.54 -3.48 4.39
N ILE A 93 -9.81 -3.44 4.00
CA ILE A 93 -10.51 -4.52 3.30
C ILE A 93 -10.73 -4.20 1.82
N LYS A 94 -11.01 -5.23 1.02
CA LYS A 94 -11.46 -5.06 -0.36
C LYS A 94 -12.87 -4.49 -0.37
N VAL A 95 -13.11 -3.53 -1.26
CA VAL A 95 -14.46 -3.05 -1.57
C VAL A 95 -15.17 -4.04 -2.51
N SER A 96 -16.47 -3.84 -2.76
CA SER A 96 -17.19 -4.61 -3.77
C SER A 96 -16.65 -4.36 -5.18
N GLU A 97 -16.84 -5.30 -6.11
CA GLU A 97 -16.37 -5.16 -7.51
C GLU A 97 -16.96 -3.92 -8.18
N GLU A 98 -18.25 -3.64 -7.96
CA GLU A 98 -18.93 -2.46 -8.48
C GLU A 98 -18.30 -1.15 -7.97
N GLU A 99 -18.00 -1.08 -6.68
CA GLU A 99 -17.33 0.08 -6.10
C GLU A 99 -15.89 0.22 -6.59
N GLU A 100 -15.16 -0.89 -6.70
CA GLU A 100 -13.79 -0.91 -7.22
C GLU A 100 -13.75 -0.35 -8.64
N GLU A 101 -14.62 -0.81 -9.53
CA GLU A 101 -14.73 -0.29 -10.89
C GLU A 101 -15.00 1.22 -10.93
N ARG A 102 -15.96 1.69 -10.12
CA ARG A 102 -16.31 3.11 -10.04
C ARG A 102 -15.13 3.97 -9.57
N TYR A 103 -14.47 3.57 -8.49
CA TYR A 103 -13.32 4.32 -7.96
C TYR A 103 -12.11 4.25 -8.90
N CYS A 104 -11.88 3.12 -9.56
CA CYS A 104 -10.85 3.01 -10.59
C CYS A 104 -11.03 4.04 -11.71
N GLN A 105 -12.27 4.25 -12.17
CA GLN A 105 -12.58 5.26 -13.18
C GLN A 105 -12.29 6.68 -12.68
N MET A 106 -12.69 7.01 -11.44
CA MET A 106 -12.43 8.33 -10.84
C MET A 106 -10.93 8.62 -10.64
N VAL A 107 -10.13 7.60 -10.29
CA VAL A 107 -8.67 7.76 -10.20
C VAL A 107 -8.08 8.00 -11.60
N LYS A 108 -8.53 7.25 -12.61
CA LYS A 108 -8.08 7.40 -14.00
C LYS A 108 -8.52 8.72 -14.64
N SER A 109 -9.65 9.29 -14.23
CA SER A 109 -10.11 10.63 -14.63
C SER A 109 -9.43 11.77 -13.86
N LEU A 110 -8.48 11.46 -12.95
CA LEU A 110 -7.72 12.40 -12.13
C LEU A 110 -8.54 13.14 -11.07
N GLU A 111 -9.74 12.68 -10.74
CA GLU A 111 -10.58 13.30 -9.69
C GLU A 111 -9.94 13.22 -8.29
N PHE A 112 -9.10 12.20 -8.07
CA PHE A 112 -8.35 12.02 -6.83
C PHE A 112 -6.93 12.61 -6.86
N ASP A 113 -6.51 13.30 -7.92
CA ASP A 113 -5.09 13.66 -8.11
C ASP A 113 -4.49 14.46 -6.93
N GLN A 114 -5.27 15.39 -6.35
CA GLN A 114 -4.86 16.18 -5.17
C GLN A 114 -4.84 15.39 -3.85
N HIS A 115 -5.52 14.24 -3.80
CA HIS A 115 -5.66 13.40 -2.61
C HIS A 115 -4.63 12.25 -2.60
N LEU A 116 -3.94 12.00 -3.72
CA LEU A 116 -2.95 10.94 -3.87
C LEU A 116 -1.53 11.52 -3.85
N GLY A 117 -0.75 11.10 -2.85
CA GLY A 117 0.66 11.45 -2.74
C GLY A 117 1.50 10.78 -3.83
N PRO A 118 2.53 11.44 -4.38
CA PRO A 118 3.43 10.80 -5.33
C PRO A 118 4.32 9.77 -4.62
N TYR A 119 4.47 8.58 -5.18
CA TYR A 119 5.46 7.61 -4.74
C TYR A 119 6.88 8.20 -4.87
N ASN A 120 7.70 8.10 -3.82
CA ASN A 120 9.07 8.58 -3.86
C ASN A 120 9.96 7.64 -4.70
N LEU A 121 10.04 7.93 -5.99
CA LEU A 121 10.83 7.14 -6.95
C LEU A 121 12.32 7.05 -6.60
N SER A 122 12.85 7.96 -5.77
CA SER A 122 14.26 7.87 -5.32
C SER A 122 14.52 6.66 -4.43
N GLN A 123 13.51 6.19 -3.68
CA GLN A 123 13.59 5.03 -2.79
C GLN A 123 13.19 3.71 -3.49
N TYR A 124 12.63 3.78 -4.70
CA TYR A 124 12.20 2.60 -5.44
C TYR A 124 13.35 1.64 -5.74
N GLY A 125 14.57 2.16 -6.01
CA GLY A 125 15.72 1.32 -6.34
C GLY A 125 16.08 0.33 -5.22
N GLU A 126 16.01 0.79 -3.97
CA GLU A 126 16.25 -0.04 -2.78
C GLU A 126 15.15 -1.11 -2.64
N TRP A 127 13.88 -0.69 -2.74
CA TRP A 127 12.77 -1.64 -2.67
C TRP A 127 12.83 -2.69 -3.78
N LYS A 128 13.12 -2.28 -5.02
CA LYS A 128 13.24 -3.18 -6.17
C LYS A 128 14.32 -4.24 -5.96
N TYR A 129 15.41 -3.89 -5.30
CA TYR A 129 16.46 -4.85 -4.94
C TYR A 129 15.97 -5.82 -3.85
N LEU A 130 15.36 -5.32 -2.78
CA LEU A 130 14.86 -6.14 -1.68
C LEU A 130 13.74 -7.11 -2.10
N SER A 131 12.91 -6.66 -3.02
CA SER A 131 11.78 -7.42 -3.56
C SER A 131 12.14 -8.28 -4.78
N SER A 132 13.40 -8.31 -5.23
CA SER A 132 13.79 -9.03 -6.46
C SER A 132 13.55 -10.54 -6.39
N TYR A 133 13.47 -11.10 -5.18
CA TYR A 133 13.18 -12.50 -4.93
C TYR A 133 11.71 -12.80 -4.63
N LEU A 134 10.86 -11.76 -4.54
CA LEU A 134 9.42 -11.88 -4.30
C LEU A 134 8.69 -12.06 -5.64
N GLY A 135 8.81 -13.25 -6.23
CA GLY A 135 8.02 -13.61 -7.42
C GLY A 135 6.52 -13.67 -7.11
N LYS A 136 5.68 -13.47 -8.13
CA LYS A 136 4.21 -13.51 -8.01
C LYS A 136 3.68 -14.76 -7.30
N SER A 137 4.25 -15.93 -7.60
CA SER A 137 3.86 -17.20 -6.94
C SER A 137 4.18 -17.24 -5.45
N ILE A 138 5.25 -16.55 -5.00
CA ILE A 138 5.60 -16.44 -3.58
C ILE A 138 4.61 -15.51 -2.89
N ILE A 139 4.27 -14.38 -3.52
CA ILE A 139 3.29 -13.43 -3.00
C ILE A 139 1.91 -14.07 -2.87
N GLU A 140 1.44 -14.76 -3.92
CA GLU A 140 0.18 -15.50 -3.90
C GLU A 140 0.18 -16.57 -2.81
N ARG A 141 1.31 -17.27 -2.61
CA ARG A 141 1.44 -18.27 -1.55
C ARG A 141 1.37 -17.64 -0.15
N ILE A 142 2.01 -16.49 0.07
CA ILE A 142 1.94 -15.74 1.34
C ILE A 142 0.49 -15.27 1.57
N GLY A 143 -0.17 -14.74 0.55
CA GLY A 143 -1.56 -14.29 0.62
C GLY A 143 -2.56 -15.42 0.88
N ASN A 144 -2.38 -16.58 0.26
CA ASN A 144 -3.26 -17.74 0.45
C ASN A 144 -3.13 -18.36 1.86
N LEU A 145 -1.94 -18.30 2.46
CA LEU A 145 -1.76 -18.69 3.86
C LEU A 145 -2.59 -17.79 4.79
N SER A 146 -2.62 -16.48 4.52
CA SER A 146 -3.44 -15.51 5.28
C SER A 146 -4.95 -15.59 5.01
N SER A 147 -5.42 -16.21 3.93
CA SER A 147 -6.86 -16.42 3.69
C SER A 147 -7.37 -17.75 4.25
N SER A 148 -6.49 -18.71 4.52
CA SER A 148 -6.82 -20.03 5.10
C SER A 148 -6.74 -20.08 6.63
N CYS A 149 -6.10 -19.07 7.21
CA CYS A 149 -5.98 -18.83 8.64
C CYS A 149 -6.42 -17.38 8.83
N ASP A 150 -7.46 -17.12 9.63
CA ASP A 150 -7.86 -15.76 10.08
C ASP A 150 -6.76 -15.13 10.95
N GLN A 151 -5.54 -15.00 10.41
CA GLN A 151 -4.37 -14.43 11.07
C GLN A 151 -3.63 -13.56 10.06
N HIS A 152 -3.95 -12.29 10.16
CA HIS A 152 -3.19 -11.18 9.63
C HIS A 152 -1.77 -11.22 10.19
N PHE A 153 -0.77 -10.99 9.33
CA PHE A 153 0.63 -10.97 9.75
C PHE A 153 0.87 -9.79 10.71
N HIS A 154 1.44 -10.08 11.89
CA HIS A 154 2.20 -9.09 12.64
C HIS A 154 3.45 -8.76 11.80
N ALA A 155 3.44 -7.65 11.07
CA ALA A 155 4.45 -7.30 10.06
C ALA A 155 5.90 -7.25 10.62
N LEU A 156 6.04 -7.13 11.95
CA LEU A 156 7.32 -7.20 12.67
C LEU A 156 8.05 -8.55 12.52
N VAL A 157 7.37 -9.66 12.26
CA VAL A 157 8.06 -10.97 12.12
C VAL A 157 8.63 -11.14 10.71
N ILE A 158 7.90 -10.76 9.66
CA ILE A 158 8.37 -10.94 8.27
C ILE A 158 9.45 -9.94 7.91
N ILE A 159 9.27 -8.65 8.19
CA ILE A 159 10.29 -7.63 7.85
C ILE A 159 11.58 -7.94 8.62
N ARG A 160 11.52 -8.24 9.92
CA ARG A 160 12.72 -8.54 10.68
C ARG A 160 13.41 -9.84 10.25
N TRP A 161 12.66 -10.86 9.79
CA TRP A 161 13.23 -12.08 9.21
C TRP A 161 13.83 -11.86 7.81
N PHE A 162 13.11 -11.17 6.91
CA PHE A 162 13.53 -10.95 5.52
C PHE A 162 14.79 -10.08 5.46
N PHE A 163 14.89 -9.06 6.32
CA PHE A 163 16.07 -8.21 6.42
C PHE A 163 17.22 -8.83 7.25
N SER A 164 16.97 -9.85 8.08
CA SER A 164 18.04 -10.59 8.80
C SER A 164 18.72 -11.69 7.97
N LEU A 165 18.14 -12.03 6.80
CA LEU A 165 18.64 -13.09 5.92
C LEU A 165 19.43 -12.56 4.71
N LEU A 166 19.50 -11.24 4.53
CA LEU A 166 20.37 -10.61 3.54
C LEU A 166 21.76 -10.42 4.17
N PRO A 167 22.83 -11.01 3.63
CA PRO A 167 24.18 -10.72 4.10
C PRO A 167 24.49 -9.25 3.81
N LEU A 168 24.99 -8.55 4.84
CA LEU A 168 25.58 -7.21 4.75
C LEU A 168 26.72 -7.16 3.72
#